data_AF-A0A7S3WB11-F1
#
_entry.id   AF-A0A7S3WB11-F1
#
_cell.length_a   1.000
_cell.length_b   1.000
_cell.length_c   1.000
_cell.angle_alpha   90.00
_cell.angle_beta   90.00
_cell.angle_gamma   90.00
#
_symmetry.space_group_name_H-M   'P 1'
#
loop_
_entity.id
_entity.type
_entity.pdbx_description
1 polymer ?
#
loop_
_entity_poly.entity_id
_entity_poly.type
_entity_poly.pdbx_seq_one_letter_code
_entity_poly.pdbx_strand_id
1 'polypeptide(L)'
;HFLDDLVVPLVLPRHPTNEKANKVLEVMESVMNRILDGELETEVQDRLRGHPMAVGLEDKVYANSYVDLGAAEVVGFDYDYTLVSYKPALLHLIYDIAKTGLVEEMRYPADLLDDLKGYDP
;
A
#
# COMPACT_ATOMS: atom_id res chain seq x y z
N HIS A 1 -8.73 0.10 -43.81
CA HIS A 1 -7.51 0.33 -43.03
C HIS A 1 -7.93 0.90 -41.69
N PHE A 2 -8.41 0.00 -40.82
CA PHE A 2 -8.72 0.33 -39.44
C PHE A 2 -7.41 0.30 -38.66
N LEU A 3 -7.21 1.31 -37.83
CA LEU A 3 -6.05 1.47 -36.98
C LEU A 3 -6.04 0.28 -36.01
N ASP A 4 -5.04 -0.58 -36.12
CA ASP A 4 -4.64 -1.43 -35.01
C ASP A 4 -4.15 -0.47 -33.91
N ASP A 5 -4.94 -0.28 -32.86
CA ASP A 5 -4.51 0.43 -31.66
C ASP A 5 -3.29 -0.32 -31.10
N LEU A 6 -2.09 0.23 -31.34
CA LEU A 6 -0.88 -0.24 -30.68
C LEU A 6 -1.10 -0.06 -29.18
N VAL A 7 -1.38 -1.15 -28.48
CA VAL A 7 -1.30 -1.20 -27.02
C VAL A 7 0.16 -1.01 -26.66
N VAL A 8 0.54 0.23 -26.34
CA VAL A 8 1.88 0.52 -25.84
C VAL A 8 1.92 0.00 -24.41
N PRO A 9 2.89 -0.86 -24.05
CA PRO A 9 3.01 -1.33 -22.67
C PRO A 9 3.21 -0.13 -21.76
N LEU A 10 2.46 -0.09 -20.67
CA LEU A 10 2.65 0.86 -19.59
C LEU A 10 4.09 0.75 -19.08
N VAL A 11 4.78 1.88 -19.01
CA VAL A 11 6.12 1.99 -18.42
C VAL A 11 6.09 2.96 -17.27
N LEU A 12 6.41 2.49 -16.07
CA LEU A 12 6.46 3.30 -14.86
C LEU A 12 7.80 4.04 -14.74
N PRO A 13 7.80 5.28 -14.22
CA PRO A 13 9.01 6.08 -14.05
C PRO A 13 9.97 5.41 -13.06
N ARG A 14 11.27 5.50 -13.31
CA ARG A 14 12.30 4.89 -12.44
C ARG A 14 12.99 5.94 -11.58
N HIS A 15 13.25 5.60 -10.33
CA HIS A 15 14.04 6.45 -9.43
C HIS A 15 15.54 6.30 -9.77
N PRO A 16 16.32 7.39 -9.87
CA PRO A 16 17.70 7.35 -10.36
C PRO A 16 18.65 6.52 -9.49
N THR A 17 18.36 6.37 -8.19
CA THR A 17 19.26 5.72 -7.22
C THR A 17 18.60 4.68 -6.31
N ASN A 18 17.27 4.49 -6.39
CA ASN A 18 16.56 3.63 -5.42
C ASN A 18 16.17 2.30 -6.08
N GLU A 19 17.08 1.33 -6.03
CA GLU A 19 16.87 0.01 -6.61
C GLU A 19 15.69 -0.74 -5.99
N LYS A 20 15.41 -0.54 -4.70
CA LYS A 20 14.28 -1.20 -4.02
C LYS A 20 12.95 -0.69 -4.58
N ALA A 21 12.81 0.63 -4.72
CA ALA A 21 11.63 1.23 -5.35
C ALA A 21 11.50 0.78 -6.81
N ASN A 22 12.60 0.72 -7.56
CA ASN A 22 12.59 0.28 -8.95
C ASN A 22 12.13 -1.18 -9.11
N LYS A 23 12.50 -2.08 -8.18
CA LYS A 23 12.02 -3.47 -8.18
C LYS A 23 10.51 -3.57 -7.95
N VAL A 24 9.97 -2.78 -7.03
CA VAL A 24 8.52 -2.73 -6.79
C VAL A 24 7.80 -2.22 -8.04
N LEU A 25 8.32 -1.16 -8.66
CA LEU A 25 7.76 -0.59 -9.88
C LEU A 25 7.82 -1.57 -11.06
N GLU A 26 8.86 -2.40 -11.16
CA GLU A 26 8.97 -3.44 -12.18
C GLU A 26 7.88 -4.51 -12.05
N VAL A 27 7.64 -4.99 -10.82
CA VAL A 27 6.59 -5.97 -10.55
C VAL A 27 5.21 -5.38 -10.87
N MET A 28 4.97 -4.13 -10.44
CA MET A 28 3.71 -3.43 -10.68
C MET A 28 3.44 -3.22 -12.18
N GLU A 29 4.48 -2.79 -12.92
CA GLU A 29 4.42 -2.61 -14.37
C GLU A 29 4.05 -3.92 -15.08
N SER A 30 4.66 -5.04 -14.69
CA SER A 30 4.33 -6.36 -15.23
C SER A 30 2.88 -6.76 -14.95
N VAL A 31 2.39 -6.56 -13.73
CA VAL A 31 1.01 -6.90 -13.36
C VAL A 31 0.00 -6.01 -14.12
N MET A 32 0.25 -4.71 -14.20
CA MET A 32 -0.66 -3.78 -14.89
C MET A 32 -0.71 -4.05 -16.39
N ASN A 33 0.43 -4.34 -17.04
CA ASN A 33 0.42 -4.71 -18.46
C ASN A 33 -0.39 -5.99 -18.71
N ARG A 34 -0.27 -7.00 -17.85
CA ARG A 34 -1.10 -8.22 -17.95
C ARG A 34 -2.60 -7.97 -17.77
N ILE A 35 -2.98 -6.99 -16.93
CA ILE A 35 -4.37 -6.57 -16.76
C ILE A 35 -4.87 -5.84 -18.01
N LEU A 36 -4.05 -4.92 -18.56
CA LEU A 36 -4.37 -4.19 -19.79
C LEU A 36 -4.52 -5.13 -20.99
N ASP A 37 -3.70 -6.18 -21.05
CA ASP A 37 -3.76 -7.21 -22.09
C ASP A 37 -4.93 -8.21 -21.88
N GLY A 38 -5.73 -8.04 -20.81
CA GLY A 38 -6.88 -8.89 -20.52
C GLY A 38 -6.53 -10.32 -20.11
N GLU A 39 -5.25 -10.61 -19.81
CA GLU A 39 -4.74 -11.96 -19.53
C GLU A 39 -5.09 -12.49 -18.11
N LEU A 40 -5.81 -11.70 -17.30
CA LEU A 40 -6.15 -12.11 -15.93
C LEU A 40 -7.28 -13.17 -15.88
N GLU A 41 -8.14 -13.27 -16.90
CA GLU A 41 -9.27 -14.22 -16.87
C GLU A 41 -8.83 -15.69 -17.01
N THR A 42 -7.74 -15.99 -17.71
CA THR A 42 -7.33 -17.37 -18.02
C THR A 42 -6.46 -18.03 -16.95
N GLU A 43 -5.55 -17.30 -16.30
CA GLU A 43 -4.71 -17.89 -15.24
C GLU A 43 -5.45 -18.10 -13.91
N VAL A 44 -6.45 -17.27 -13.61
CA VAL A 44 -7.24 -17.42 -12.38
C VAL A 44 -8.09 -18.69 -12.44
N GLN A 45 -8.72 -19.00 -13.58
CA GLN A 45 -9.53 -20.21 -13.71
C GLN A 45 -8.75 -21.52 -13.65
N ASP A 46 -7.49 -21.55 -14.11
CA ASP A 46 -6.68 -22.77 -14.13
C ASP A 46 -5.97 -23.02 -12.78
N ARG A 47 -5.55 -21.96 -12.09
CA ARG A 47 -4.97 -22.07 -10.73
C ARG A 47 -6.00 -22.41 -9.65
N LEU A 48 -7.29 -22.09 -9.87
CA LEU A 48 -8.38 -22.40 -8.93
C LEU A 48 -8.84 -23.86 -8.95
N ARG A 49 -8.49 -24.68 -9.97
CA ARG A 49 -8.91 -26.09 -10.04
C ARG A 49 -7.98 -27.07 -9.30
N GLY A 50 -6.72 -26.69 -9.05
CA GLY A 50 -5.68 -27.64 -8.66
C GLY A 50 -5.13 -27.49 -7.25
N HIS A 51 -5.28 -26.34 -6.60
CA HIS A 51 -4.77 -26.09 -5.25
C HIS A 51 -5.82 -25.31 -4.45
N PRO A 52 -6.13 -25.70 -3.21
CA PRO A 52 -6.77 -24.79 -2.28
C PRO A 52 -5.72 -23.72 -1.96
N MET A 53 -5.55 -22.75 -2.85
CA MET A 53 -4.91 -21.50 -2.51
C MET A 53 -5.80 -20.93 -1.41
N ALA A 54 -5.34 -21.01 -0.18
CA ALA A 54 -5.84 -20.16 0.86
C ALA A 54 -5.61 -18.73 0.35
N VAL A 55 -6.62 -18.17 -0.33
CA VAL A 55 -6.75 -16.74 -0.57
C VAL A 55 -6.76 -16.17 0.83
N GLY A 56 -5.58 -15.71 1.27
CA GLY A 56 -5.43 -15.05 2.56
C GLY A 56 -6.44 -13.92 2.61
N LEU A 57 -6.88 -13.57 3.82
CA LEU A 57 -7.77 -12.42 4.01
C LEU A 57 -7.23 -11.13 3.35
N GLU A 58 -5.91 -11.09 3.14
CA GLU A 58 -5.08 -10.01 2.58
C GLU A 58 -5.50 -9.53 1.17
N ASP A 59 -6.02 -10.39 0.30
CA ASP A 59 -6.27 -10.05 -1.12
C ASP A 59 -7.74 -9.65 -1.41
N LYS A 60 -8.51 -9.33 -0.37
CA LYS A 60 -9.93 -8.99 -0.50
C LYS A 60 -10.15 -7.48 -0.59
N VAL A 61 -10.82 -7.05 -1.65
CA VAL A 61 -11.32 -5.67 -1.80
C VAL A 61 -12.77 -5.62 -1.36
N TYR A 62 -13.08 -4.75 -0.40
CA TYR A 62 -14.44 -4.53 0.09
C TYR A 62 -14.98 -3.20 -0.44
N ALA A 63 -16.12 -3.24 -1.13
CA ALA A 63 -16.77 -2.07 -1.69
C ALA A 63 -17.97 -1.66 -0.83
N ASN A 64 -17.93 -0.44 -0.28
CA ASN A 64 -19.07 0.15 0.42
C ASN A 64 -20.02 0.90 -0.53
N SER A 65 -19.53 1.28 -1.71
CA SER A 65 -20.23 2.02 -2.76
C SER A 65 -19.80 1.52 -4.13
N TYR A 66 -20.62 1.77 -5.16
CA TYR A 66 -20.22 1.54 -6.54
C TYR A 66 -19.08 2.47 -6.93
N VAL A 67 -18.02 1.90 -7.49
CA VAL A 67 -16.85 2.62 -8.01
C VAL A 67 -16.51 2.03 -9.37
N ASP A 68 -16.48 2.87 -10.40
CA ASP A 68 -16.00 2.51 -11.72
C ASP A 68 -14.52 2.90 -11.85
N LEU A 69 -13.63 1.92 -11.75
CA LEU A 69 -12.19 2.15 -11.86
C LEU A 69 -11.75 2.43 -13.30
N GLY A 70 -12.54 2.07 -14.32
CA GLY A 70 -12.23 2.37 -15.72
C GLY A 70 -12.39 3.85 -16.05
N ALA A 71 -13.18 4.58 -15.27
CA ALA A 71 -13.36 6.02 -15.39
C ALA A 71 -12.23 6.82 -14.69
N ALA A 72 -11.35 6.17 -13.92
CA ALA A 72 -10.27 6.84 -13.21
C ALA A 72 -8.98 6.87 -14.07
N GLU A 73 -8.60 8.05 -14.56
CA GLU A 73 -7.38 8.23 -15.36
C GLU A 73 -6.09 8.26 -14.50
N VAL A 74 -6.22 8.63 -13.22
CA VAL A 74 -5.10 8.77 -12.29
C VAL A 74 -5.49 8.20 -10.94
N VAL A 75 -4.59 7.40 -10.35
CA VAL A 75 -4.72 6.88 -8.99
C VAL A 75 -3.57 7.42 -8.14
N GLY A 76 -3.91 8.21 -7.13
CA GLY A 76 -2.97 8.67 -6.11
C GLY A 76 -2.93 7.71 -4.93
N PHE A 77 -1.73 7.40 -4.44
CA PHE A 77 -1.53 6.62 -3.23
C PHE A 77 -0.87 7.51 -2.17
N ASP A 78 -1.41 7.49 -0.95
CA ASP A 78 -0.70 8.02 0.20
C ASP A 78 0.53 7.14 0.50
N TYR A 79 1.53 7.71 1.16
CA TYR A 79 2.77 6.99 1.43
C TYR A 79 2.73 6.26 2.78
N ASP A 80 2.50 7.00 3.87
CA ASP A 80 2.59 6.49 5.24
C ASP A 80 1.36 5.62 5.56
N TYR A 81 1.58 4.39 6.02
CA TYR A 81 0.53 3.39 6.32
C TYR A 81 -0.36 2.95 5.15
N THR A 82 -0.13 3.47 3.93
CA THR A 82 -0.78 2.99 2.70
C THR A 82 0.19 2.17 1.85
N LEU A 83 1.27 2.77 1.35
CA LEU A 83 2.31 2.04 0.62
C LEU A 83 3.39 1.47 1.55
N VAL A 84 3.67 2.16 2.66
CA VAL A 84 4.68 1.76 3.64
C VAL A 84 4.03 1.43 4.96
N SER A 85 4.15 0.18 5.39
CA SER A 85 3.78 -0.24 6.74
C SER A 85 4.94 -0.03 7.70
N TYR A 86 4.65 0.63 8.82
CA TYR A 86 5.63 0.80 9.90
C TYR A 86 5.54 -0.33 10.92
N LYS A 87 6.67 -0.56 11.62
CA LYS A 87 6.69 -1.50 12.75
C LYS A 87 5.88 -0.92 13.92
N PRO A 88 5.27 -1.76 14.78
CA PRO A 88 4.60 -1.30 16.00
C PRO A 88 5.45 -0.39 16.89
N ALA A 89 6.78 -0.54 16.84
CA ALA A 89 7.76 0.32 17.50
C ALA A 89 7.58 1.83 17.19
N LEU A 90 7.02 2.21 16.04
CA LEU A 90 6.75 3.61 15.72
C LEU A 90 5.68 4.21 16.66
N LEU A 91 4.67 3.44 17.07
CA LEU A 91 3.64 3.93 17.97
C LEU A 91 4.19 4.19 19.37
N HIS A 92 5.11 3.34 19.85
CA HIS A 92 5.85 3.60 21.09
C HIS A 92 6.66 4.90 21.00
N LEU A 93 7.37 5.11 19.89
CA LEU A 93 8.16 6.34 19.69
C LEU A 93 7.27 7.59 19.68
N ILE A 94 6.16 7.56 18.94
CA ILE A 94 5.21 8.69 18.88
C ILE A 94 4.65 8.99 20.28
N TYR A 95 4.30 7.95 21.03
CA TYR A 95 3.82 8.08 22.39
C TYR A 95 4.85 8.77 23.30
N ASP A 96 6.10 8.32 23.27
CA ASP A 96 7.17 8.87 24.12
C ASP A 96 7.46 10.34 23.79
N ILE A 97 7.49 10.69 22.49
CA ILE A 97 7.66 12.08 22.04
C ILE A 97 6.49 12.93 22.53
N ALA A 98 5.24 12.47 22.36
CA ALA A 98 4.06 13.21 22.79
C ALA A 98 4.01 13.39 24.31
N LYS A 99 4.32 12.34 25.08
CA LYS A 99 4.38 12.38 26.55
C LYS A 99 5.39 13.40 27.03
N THR A 100 6.57 13.43 26.41
CA THR A 100 7.62 14.40 26.72
C THR A 100 7.17 15.82 26.39
N GLY A 101 6.60 16.04 25.20
CA GLY A 101 6.08 17.35 24.79
C GLY A 101 4.99 17.91 25.70
N LEU A 102 4.10 17.06 26.22
CA LEU A 102 3.07 17.47 27.18
C LEU A 102 3.67 18.11 28.44
N VAL A 103 4.72 17.51 28.98
CA VAL A 103 5.34 17.96 30.23
C VAL A 103 6.27 19.14 29.98
N GLU A 104 7.17 19.02 29.00
CA GLU A 104 8.22 20.01 28.76
C GLU A 104 7.69 21.30 28.10
N GLU A 105 6.82 21.15 27.10
CA GLU A 105 6.33 22.27 26.30
C GLU A 105 4.99 22.80 26.82
N MET A 106 4.07 21.90 27.18
CA MET A 106 2.70 22.28 27.58
C MET A 106 2.49 22.38 29.10
N ARG A 107 3.56 22.18 29.89
CA ARG A 107 3.58 22.35 31.36
C ARG A 107 2.57 21.48 32.11
N TYR A 108 2.30 20.29 31.58
CA TYR A 108 1.56 19.27 32.33
C TYR A 108 2.39 18.77 33.53
N PRO A 109 1.75 18.18 34.56
CA PRO A 109 2.46 17.70 35.74
C PRO A 109 3.63 16.78 35.39
N ALA A 110 4.78 17.03 36.02
CA ALA A 110 6.02 16.28 35.75
C ALA A 110 5.87 14.78 36.04
N ASP A 111 5.05 14.45 37.04
CA ASP A 111 4.77 13.07 37.45
C ASP A 111 4.20 12.21 36.31
N LEU A 112 3.60 12.82 35.26
CA LEU A 112 3.14 12.08 34.08
C LEU A 112 4.25 11.34 33.31
N LEU A 113 5.51 11.79 33.41
CA LEU A 113 6.63 11.06 32.80
C LEU A 113 6.80 9.67 33.42
N ASP A 114 6.53 9.55 34.71
CA ASP A 114 6.70 8.32 35.50
C ASP A 114 5.38 7.55 35.70
N ASP A 115 4.28 8.27 35.90
CA ASP A 115 2.95 7.71 36.19
C ASP A 115 2.31 7.04 34.98
N LEU A 116 2.56 7.58 33.79
CA LEU A 116 2.07 6.98 32.56
C LEU A 116 3.00 5.85 32.12
N LYS A 117 2.47 4.62 32.22
CA LYS A 117 3.08 3.44 31.62
C LYS A 117 3.30 3.67 30.12
N GLY A 118 4.30 2.99 29.55
CA GLY A 118 4.56 3.03 28.11
C GLY A 118 3.33 2.62 27.29
N TYR A 119 3.34 3.00 26.01
CA TYR A 119 2.28 2.66 25.06
C TYR A 119 1.92 1.16 25.10
N ASP A 120 0.63 0.88 25.27
CA ASP A 120 0.04 -0.46 25.24
C ASP A 120 -0.92 -0.52 24.02
N PRO A 121 -0.60 -1.30 22.97
CA PRO A 121 -1.32 -1.32 21.70
C PRO A 121 -2.72 -1.96 21.74
#